data_AF-A0A318Q3E0-F1
#
_entry.id   AF-A0A318Q3E0-F1
#
_cell.length_a   1.000
_cell.length_b   1.000
_cell.length_c   1.000
_cell.angle_alpha   90.00
_cell.angle_beta   90.00
_cell.angle_gamma   90.00
#
_symmetry.space_group_name_H-M   'P 1'
#
loop_
_entity.id
_entity.type
_entity.pdbx_description
1 polymer ?
#
loop_
_entity_poly.entity_id
_entity_poly.type
_entity_poly.pdbx_seq_one_letter_code
_entity_poly.pdbx_strand_id
1 'polypeptide(L)'
;MLDILTYDARTGGNIAYKAFSHPLAAERLAALARMLRDRGPVAIYDPAGHARTLLALLPEGMQVEGIYVHDCEKVGQPTPAGLTRPLADLPHAPVRAVWALDFEHERVCIRLRDILPDGMDIFTLADARLPDDMLTVAGAYLNRLNFATNYAFFRDADGLSTRLVTTNYWARYGAGDVRIWLRLFGCDGRPLASWVEGPFAPEQSIVLDSAEVRRRFGLAAFTGQLFIHVLGVAGHDIVKYALEIHGDAASHTLSVTHDANAWPAERYANLPAPRPGEQVILWVQNSHAVPVTARAMALGRMGHDMLVPIDRVIGPYETVGVCVNEYLPHASWPEQLEFHGGHHVVRPRYEIRADTGTRIAHLNVERSDLAHDPGIVTLPPRFFGRGYLLPFPVPDPARYRTTLQPAPMSHALQTLPVRIDCFDEEGQPSGSRFLGCLTRGHEIAQDLSEVTGRAGHGELVYDFREGGQADGWLHALIRYEDLLTGHVAETSFGAHIFNTVMTYRNEPQSYSGPPPGLTTRLFLQAGAGQAPSFCHLIYPVSATWHDSSETVLSLHDEKGAKIAEQQVSIPARGSVTLWPHRVFGVDAIAHSGTGGYVMIRDQSCRLFGYHGRLRDDGVFSFDHMFGF
;
A
#
# COMPACT_ATOMS: atom_id res chain seq x y z
N MET A 1 -16.28 12.56 3.98
CA MET A 1 -15.28 12.00 3.06
C MET A 1 -14.51 13.15 2.45
N LEU A 2 -13.20 12.98 2.29
CA LEU A 2 -12.35 13.96 1.63
C LEU A 2 -12.58 13.92 0.12
N ASP A 3 -12.91 15.06 -0.48
CA ASP A 3 -13.31 15.14 -1.89
C ASP A 3 -12.11 15.19 -2.84
N ILE A 4 -11.39 14.08 -2.95
CA ILE A 4 -10.16 13.96 -3.76
C ILE A 4 -10.26 12.83 -4.78
N LEU A 5 -9.52 12.97 -5.87
CA LEU A 5 -9.30 11.92 -6.86
C LEU A 5 -7.89 11.38 -6.67
N THR A 6 -7.75 10.10 -6.30
CA THR A 6 -6.44 9.50 -6.00
C THR A 6 -5.96 8.55 -7.10
N TYR A 7 -6.88 7.84 -7.74
CA TYR A 7 -6.57 6.83 -8.76
C TYR A 7 -7.71 6.74 -9.78
N ASP A 8 -7.35 6.55 -11.05
CA ASP A 8 -8.26 6.24 -12.14
C ASP A 8 -7.73 5.02 -12.92
N ALA A 9 -8.60 4.07 -13.25
CA ALA A 9 -8.20 2.81 -13.87
C ALA A 9 -7.60 2.97 -15.29
N ARG A 10 -7.86 4.10 -15.96
CA ARG A 10 -7.36 4.36 -17.33
C ARG A 10 -6.05 5.15 -17.35
N THR A 11 -5.89 6.07 -16.41
CA THR A 11 -4.78 7.04 -16.38
C THR A 11 -3.79 6.79 -15.23
N GLY A 12 -4.14 5.91 -14.28
CA GLY A 12 -3.31 5.54 -13.14
C GLY A 12 -3.51 6.47 -11.94
N GLY A 13 -2.49 6.54 -11.08
CA GLY A 13 -2.51 7.41 -9.90
C GLY A 13 -2.52 8.90 -10.27
N ASN A 14 -3.32 9.69 -9.55
CA ASN A 14 -3.43 11.13 -9.79
C ASN A 14 -2.20 11.87 -9.23
N ILE A 15 -1.29 12.28 -10.11
CA ILE A 15 -0.06 12.97 -9.69
C ILE A 15 -0.34 14.35 -9.07
N ALA A 16 -1.42 15.04 -9.47
CA ALA A 16 -1.80 16.30 -8.84
C ALA A 16 -2.14 16.11 -7.36
N TYR A 17 -2.78 14.99 -6.99
CA TYR A 17 -2.99 14.64 -5.58
C TYR A 17 -1.65 14.54 -4.83
N LYS A 18 -0.68 13.77 -5.33
CA LYS A 18 0.64 13.65 -4.69
C LYS A 18 1.34 15.00 -4.57
N ALA A 19 1.24 15.84 -5.60
CA ALA A 19 1.80 17.18 -5.60
C ALA A 19 1.19 18.07 -4.51
N PHE A 20 -0.14 18.10 -4.39
CA PHE A 20 -0.83 18.93 -3.38
C PHE A 20 -0.69 18.39 -1.95
N SER A 21 -0.58 17.08 -1.79
CA SER A 21 -0.46 16.41 -0.48
C SER A 21 0.97 16.30 0.04
N HIS A 22 1.99 16.57 -0.79
CA HIS A 22 3.38 16.60 -0.33
C HIS A 22 3.53 17.64 0.79
N PRO A 23 4.13 17.31 1.96
CA PRO A 23 4.17 18.20 3.13
C PRO A 23 4.70 19.61 2.84
N LEU A 24 5.79 19.74 2.07
CA LEU A 24 6.33 21.05 1.67
C LEU A 24 5.39 21.85 0.75
N ALA A 25 4.68 21.18 -0.15
CA ALA A 25 3.72 21.84 -1.02
C ALA A 25 2.49 22.29 -0.21
N ALA A 26 2.02 21.46 0.72
CA ALA A 26 0.91 21.81 1.61
C ALA A 26 1.21 23.03 2.49
N GLU A 27 2.43 23.17 3.01
CA GLU A 27 2.87 24.37 3.73
C GLU A 27 2.84 25.63 2.86
N ARG A 28 3.30 25.53 1.61
CA ARG A 28 3.27 26.63 0.64
C ARG A 28 1.85 26.98 0.22
N LEU A 29 1.00 25.98 0.00
CA LEU A 29 -0.42 26.16 -0.28
C LEU A 29 -1.14 26.86 0.88
N ALA A 30 -0.83 26.50 2.12
CA ALA A 30 -1.38 27.19 3.29
C ALA A 30 -0.96 28.67 3.33
N ALA A 31 0.31 28.96 3.05
CA ALA A 31 0.79 30.35 2.96
C ALA A 31 0.11 31.13 1.82
N LEU A 32 -0.04 30.52 0.64
CA LEU A 32 -0.73 31.14 -0.49
C LEU A 32 -2.21 31.37 -0.17
N ALA A 33 -2.90 30.40 0.44
CA ALA A 33 -4.29 30.53 0.86
C ALA A 33 -4.49 31.67 1.86
N ARG A 34 -3.56 31.86 2.82
CA ARG A 34 -3.56 33.02 3.72
C ARG A 34 -3.52 34.34 2.96
N MET A 35 -2.56 34.48 2.04
CA MET A 35 -2.42 35.69 1.24
C MET A 35 -3.66 35.96 0.39
N LEU A 36 -4.22 34.93 -0.23
CA LEU A 36 -5.43 35.01 -1.05
C LEU A 36 -6.64 35.42 -0.22
N ARG A 37 -6.81 34.86 0.98
CA ARG A 37 -7.89 35.23 1.89
C ARG A 37 -7.85 36.71 2.29
N ASP A 38 -6.67 37.27 2.50
CA ASP A 38 -6.50 38.69 2.84
C ASP A 38 -6.88 39.64 1.69
N ARG A 39 -7.03 39.12 0.46
CA ARG A 39 -7.48 39.88 -0.74
C ARG A 39 -9.00 39.88 -0.92
N GLY A 40 -9.75 39.10 -0.15
CA GLY A 40 -11.20 38.94 -0.27
C GLY A 40 -11.61 37.75 -1.15
N PRO A 41 -12.78 37.79 -1.80
CA PRO A 41 -13.21 36.74 -2.72
C PRO A 41 -12.24 36.55 -3.89
N VAL A 42 -11.92 35.29 -4.20
CA VAL A 42 -10.97 34.90 -5.24
C VAL A 42 -11.69 34.14 -6.35
N ALA A 43 -11.46 34.51 -7.61
CA ALA A 43 -11.87 33.70 -8.74
C ALA A 43 -10.80 32.65 -9.05
N ILE A 44 -11.20 31.40 -9.24
CA ILE A 44 -10.29 30.31 -9.60
C ILE A 44 -10.38 30.10 -11.11
N TYR A 45 -9.26 30.13 -11.82
CA TYR A 45 -9.18 29.64 -13.19
C TYR A 45 -8.63 28.21 -13.19
N ASP A 46 -9.44 27.23 -13.60
CA ASP A 46 -9.09 25.81 -13.54
C ASP A 46 -9.00 25.16 -14.93
N PRO A 47 -7.88 25.32 -15.64
CA PRO A 47 -7.72 24.75 -16.97
C PRO A 47 -7.66 23.22 -16.98
N ALA A 48 -7.22 22.59 -15.89
CA ALA A 48 -6.89 21.17 -15.84
C ALA A 48 -7.84 20.33 -14.96
N GLY A 49 -8.80 20.94 -14.27
CA GLY A 49 -9.72 20.24 -13.37
C GLY A 49 -9.12 19.94 -11.99
N HIS A 50 -8.20 20.78 -11.51
CA HIS A 50 -7.52 20.61 -10.23
C HIS A 50 -8.30 21.16 -9.04
N ALA A 51 -9.27 22.06 -9.25
CA ALA A 51 -9.91 22.81 -8.19
C ALA A 51 -10.55 21.91 -7.13
N ARG A 52 -11.22 20.83 -7.54
CA ARG A 52 -11.87 19.87 -6.63
C ARG A 52 -10.88 19.28 -5.61
N THR A 53 -9.80 18.67 -6.11
CA THR A 53 -8.78 18.03 -5.25
C THR A 53 -8.00 19.06 -4.44
N LEU A 54 -7.64 20.20 -5.05
CA LEU A 54 -6.90 21.26 -4.38
C LEU A 54 -7.67 21.87 -3.21
N LEU A 55 -8.94 22.22 -3.41
CA LEU A 55 -9.78 22.82 -2.38
C LEU A 55 -10.04 21.84 -1.22
N ALA A 56 -10.19 20.55 -1.50
CA ALA A 56 -10.32 19.53 -0.46
C ALA A 56 -9.05 19.38 0.41
N LEU A 57 -7.87 19.64 -0.17
CA LEU A 57 -6.58 19.51 0.51
C LEU A 57 -6.04 20.84 1.07
N LEU A 58 -6.77 21.94 0.91
CA LEU A 58 -6.30 23.26 1.33
C LEU A 58 -6.35 23.36 2.86
N PRO A 59 -5.21 23.50 3.56
CA PRO A 59 -5.19 23.52 5.03
C PRO A 59 -5.96 24.69 5.63
N GLU A 60 -6.11 25.76 4.86
CA GLU A 60 -6.83 26.96 5.24
C GLU A 60 -7.88 27.34 4.20
N GLY A 61 -9.10 27.64 4.65
CA GLY A 61 -10.15 28.11 3.77
C GLY A 61 -9.90 29.51 3.21
N MET A 62 -10.47 29.76 2.04
CA MET A 62 -10.58 31.08 1.43
C MET A 62 -11.96 31.24 0.78
N GLN A 63 -12.40 32.49 0.55
CA GLN A 63 -13.65 32.75 -0.13
C GLN A 63 -13.47 32.57 -1.64
N VAL A 64 -14.10 31.56 -2.21
CA VAL A 64 -14.13 31.33 -3.67
C VAL A 64 -15.36 32.01 -4.25
N GLU A 65 -15.16 32.95 -5.17
CA GLU A 65 -16.25 33.63 -5.88
C GLU A 65 -16.86 32.74 -6.98
N GLY A 66 -16.00 32.01 -7.70
CA GLY A 66 -16.38 31.11 -8.77
C GLY A 66 -15.19 30.34 -9.32
N ILE A 67 -15.47 29.21 -9.97
CA ILE A 67 -14.48 28.42 -10.72
C ILE A 67 -14.75 28.60 -12.21
N TYR A 68 -13.75 29.09 -12.93
CA TYR A 68 -13.80 29.46 -14.33
C TYR A 68 -13.01 28.45 -15.18
N VAL A 69 -13.61 27.99 -16.27
CA VAL A 69 -13.04 26.98 -17.18
C VAL A 69 -13.03 27.49 -18.62
N HIS A 70 -12.05 27.07 -19.41
CA HIS A 70 -11.96 27.45 -20.81
C HIS A 70 -12.56 26.41 -21.78
N ASP A 71 -12.75 25.18 -21.30
CA ASP A 71 -13.39 24.10 -22.03
C ASP A 71 -14.91 24.25 -21.92
N CYS A 72 -15.58 24.46 -23.05
CA CYS A 72 -17.02 24.71 -23.08
C CYS A 72 -17.84 23.51 -22.61
N GLU A 73 -17.34 22.28 -22.76
CA GLU A 73 -18.01 21.07 -22.27
C GLU A 73 -17.96 20.96 -20.73
N LYS A 74 -16.99 21.66 -20.12
CA LYS A 74 -16.85 21.73 -18.67
C LYS A 74 -17.66 22.84 -18.03
N VAL A 75 -18.30 23.75 -18.78
CA VAL A 75 -19.15 24.82 -18.22
C VAL A 75 -20.45 24.23 -17.67
N GLY A 76 -20.91 24.72 -16.52
CA GLY A 76 -22.11 24.20 -15.87
C GLY A 76 -21.92 22.88 -15.11
N GLN A 77 -20.69 22.38 -14.99
CA GLN A 77 -20.37 21.18 -14.23
C GLN A 77 -20.30 21.49 -12.73
N PRO A 78 -20.73 20.58 -11.84
CA PRO A 78 -20.73 20.81 -10.41
C PRO A 78 -19.31 20.81 -9.82
N THR A 79 -19.07 21.71 -8.87
CA THR A 79 -17.83 21.85 -8.11
C THR A 79 -18.13 22.17 -6.64
N PRO A 80 -17.13 22.12 -5.73
CA PRO A 80 -17.31 22.58 -4.35
C PRO A 80 -17.73 24.06 -4.21
N ALA A 81 -17.52 24.89 -5.24
CA ALA A 81 -17.87 26.32 -5.24
C ALA A 81 -19.09 26.63 -6.15
N GLY A 82 -19.93 25.64 -6.46
CA GLY A 82 -21.08 25.78 -7.35
C GLY A 82 -20.80 25.30 -8.77
N LEU A 83 -21.52 25.81 -9.77
CA LEU A 83 -21.31 25.43 -11.16
C LEU A 83 -20.10 26.15 -11.75
N THR A 84 -19.30 25.45 -12.55
CA THR A 84 -18.23 26.06 -13.35
C THR A 84 -18.79 27.12 -14.30
N ARG A 85 -18.05 28.20 -14.48
CA ARG A 85 -18.39 29.35 -15.33
C ARG A 85 -17.43 29.42 -16.52
N PRO A 86 -17.86 29.97 -17.67
CA PRO A 86 -16.96 30.14 -18.81
C PRO A 86 -15.89 31.19 -18.49
N LEU A 87 -14.65 30.96 -18.94
CA LEU A 87 -13.53 31.90 -18.77
C LEU A 87 -13.85 33.30 -19.32
N ALA A 88 -14.72 33.39 -20.33
CA ALA A 88 -15.19 34.65 -20.89
C ALA A 88 -15.91 35.56 -19.88
N ASP A 89 -16.47 35.02 -18.80
CA ASP A 89 -17.17 35.78 -17.77
C ASP A 89 -16.23 36.27 -16.65
N LEU A 90 -14.99 35.76 -16.60
CA LEU A 90 -14.00 36.10 -15.57
C LEU A 90 -13.69 37.61 -15.49
N PRO A 91 -13.63 38.39 -16.60
CA PRO A 91 -13.37 39.83 -16.53
C PRO A 91 -14.44 40.63 -15.78
N HIS A 92 -15.64 40.07 -15.63
CA HIS A 92 -16.77 40.68 -14.94
C HIS A 92 -16.94 40.16 -13.51
N ALA A 93 -16.06 39.26 -13.05
CA ALA A 93 -16.10 38.72 -11.69
C ALA A 93 -15.81 39.82 -10.65
N PRO A 94 -16.58 39.89 -9.55
CA PRO A 94 -16.40 40.91 -8.50
C PRO A 94 -15.22 40.55 -7.57
N VAL A 95 -14.02 40.39 -8.14
CA VAL A 95 -12.81 39.94 -7.43
C VAL A 95 -11.65 40.88 -7.70
N ARG A 96 -10.65 40.84 -6.81
CA ARG A 96 -9.36 41.56 -6.98
C ARG A 96 -8.20 40.62 -7.27
N ALA A 97 -8.41 39.33 -7.06
CA ALA A 97 -7.41 38.29 -7.20
C ALA A 97 -7.98 37.11 -7.99
N VAL A 98 -7.18 36.62 -8.94
CA VAL A 98 -7.43 35.39 -9.68
C VAL A 98 -6.36 34.38 -9.30
N TRP A 99 -6.78 33.18 -8.89
CA TRP A 99 -5.87 32.05 -8.72
C TRP A 99 -5.98 31.11 -9.90
N ALA A 100 -4.96 31.12 -10.76
CA ALA A 100 -4.85 30.21 -11.88
C ALA A 100 -4.23 28.89 -11.44
N LEU A 101 -4.95 27.79 -11.61
CA LEU A 101 -4.49 26.46 -11.22
C LEU A 101 -3.58 25.83 -12.29
N ASP A 102 -2.47 26.52 -12.57
CA ASP A 102 -1.42 26.09 -13.48
C ASP A 102 -0.04 26.29 -12.82
N PHE A 103 0.87 25.34 -13.02
CA PHE A 103 2.25 25.41 -12.54
C PHE A 103 3.16 26.23 -13.46
N GLU A 104 2.72 26.51 -14.70
CA GLU A 104 3.43 27.30 -15.70
C GLU A 104 3.06 28.80 -15.59
N HIS A 105 3.72 29.49 -14.64
CA HIS A 105 3.40 30.87 -14.27
C HIS A 105 3.32 31.84 -15.47
N GLU A 106 4.38 31.93 -16.26
CA GLU A 106 4.47 32.91 -17.35
C GLU A 106 3.39 32.68 -18.41
N ARG A 107 3.19 31.41 -18.80
CA ARG A 107 2.20 31.02 -19.81
C ARG A 107 0.79 31.43 -19.40
N VAL A 108 0.40 31.14 -18.16
CA VAL A 108 -0.95 31.43 -17.69
C VAL A 108 -1.16 32.92 -17.44
N CYS A 109 -0.14 33.63 -16.92
CA CYS A 109 -0.17 35.07 -16.75
C CYS A 109 -0.35 35.80 -18.08
N ILE A 110 0.38 35.43 -19.14
CA ILE A 110 0.22 36.00 -20.48
C ILE A 110 -1.22 35.81 -20.98
N ARG A 111 -1.76 34.59 -20.88
CA ARG A 111 -3.11 34.27 -21.33
C ARG A 111 -4.19 35.08 -20.62
N LEU A 112 -4.05 35.28 -19.31
CA LEU A 112 -5.07 35.96 -18.50
C LEU A 112 -4.96 37.49 -18.58
N ARG A 113 -3.76 38.06 -18.74
CA ARG A 113 -3.56 39.51 -18.84
C ARG A 113 -4.39 40.16 -19.96
N ASP A 114 -4.56 39.48 -21.08
CA ASP A 114 -5.28 40.05 -22.23
C ASP A 114 -6.80 40.13 -22.02
N ILE A 115 -7.35 39.40 -21.05
CA ILE A 115 -8.80 39.36 -20.79
C ILE A 115 -9.17 40.01 -19.46
N LEU A 116 -8.27 40.05 -18.48
CA LEU A 116 -8.56 40.60 -17.16
C LEU A 116 -8.43 42.14 -17.16
N PRO A 117 -9.28 42.85 -16.39
CA PRO A 117 -9.12 44.28 -16.15
C PRO A 117 -7.76 44.64 -15.52
N ASP A 118 -7.30 45.87 -15.77
CA ASP A 118 -6.10 46.43 -15.14
C ASP A 118 -6.21 46.39 -13.61
N GLY A 119 -5.10 46.02 -12.95
CA GLY A 119 -4.99 45.99 -11.49
C GLY A 119 -5.50 44.72 -10.82
N MET A 120 -5.86 43.69 -11.58
CA MET A 120 -6.14 42.34 -11.04
C MET A 120 -4.83 41.62 -10.66
N ASP A 121 -4.74 41.09 -9.45
CA ASP A 121 -3.62 40.25 -9.02
C ASP A 121 -3.80 38.82 -9.56
N ILE A 122 -2.78 38.26 -10.23
CA ILE A 122 -2.79 36.87 -10.73
C ILE A 122 -1.82 36.04 -9.91
N PHE A 123 -2.34 35.00 -9.25
CA PHE A 123 -1.57 33.98 -8.53
C PHE A 123 -1.59 32.66 -9.29
N THR A 124 -0.60 31.81 -9.09
CA THR A 124 -0.46 30.54 -9.81
C THR A 124 -0.08 29.39 -8.87
N LEU A 125 -0.10 28.14 -9.35
CA LEU A 125 0.41 27.02 -8.56
C LEU A 125 1.95 26.95 -8.55
N ALA A 126 2.64 27.78 -9.34
CA ALA A 126 4.10 27.84 -9.35
C ALA A 126 4.68 28.12 -7.94
N ASP A 127 4.02 28.97 -7.16
CA ASP A 127 4.43 29.34 -5.80
C ASP A 127 4.29 28.17 -4.80
N ALA A 128 3.52 27.14 -5.15
CA ALA A 128 3.30 25.94 -4.37
C ALA A 128 4.16 24.75 -4.83
N ARG A 129 4.98 24.90 -5.88
CA ARG A 129 5.86 23.83 -6.37
C ARG A 129 6.84 23.39 -5.30
N LEU A 130 7.28 22.13 -5.35
CA LEU A 130 8.50 21.69 -4.66
C LEU A 130 9.73 22.46 -5.17
N PRO A 131 10.80 22.57 -4.34
CA PRO A 131 12.08 23.09 -4.80
C PRO A 131 12.61 22.35 -6.03
N ASP A 132 13.29 23.05 -6.95
CA ASP A 132 13.76 22.45 -8.20
C ASP A 132 14.80 21.34 -7.99
N ASP A 133 15.58 21.38 -6.91
CA ASP A 133 16.56 20.34 -6.54
C ASP A 133 15.92 19.04 -6.01
N MET A 134 14.59 19.04 -5.82
CA MET A 134 13.78 17.86 -5.52
C MET A 134 13.08 17.30 -6.77
N LEU A 135 13.20 17.93 -7.94
CA LEU A 135 12.53 17.48 -9.16
C LEU A 135 13.44 16.54 -9.97
N THR A 136 13.00 15.30 -10.14
CA THR A 136 13.63 14.31 -11.03
C THR A 136 13.51 14.73 -12.51
N VAL A 137 12.40 15.35 -12.88
CA VAL A 137 12.06 15.82 -14.23
C VAL A 137 11.65 17.29 -14.15
N ALA A 138 12.65 18.18 -14.22
CA ALA A 138 12.47 19.61 -14.04
C ALA A 138 11.50 20.26 -15.05
N GLY A 139 11.49 19.79 -16.31
CA GLY A 139 10.68 20.37 -17.39
C GLY A 139 9.19 20.00 -17.36
N ALA A 140 8.74 19.16 -16.42
CA ALA A 140 7.35 18.76 -16.31
C ALA A 140 7.00 18.49 -14.84
N TYR A 141 6.52 19.51 -14.12
CA TYR A 141 6.32 19.42 -12.66
C TYR A 141 5.44 18.23 -12.25
N LEU A 142 4.30 18.00 -12.91
CA LEU A 142 3.39 16.87 -12.65
C LEU A 142 3.83 15.54 -13.28
N ASN A 143 5.11 15.38 -13.64
CA ASN A 143 5.64 14.08 -14.00
C ASN A 143 5.62 13.14 -12.78
N ARG A 144 5.15 11.90 -12.95
CA ARG A 144 5.09 10.90 -11.86
C ARG A 144 6.43 10.71 -11.13
N LEU A 145 7.56 10.81 -11.84
CA LEU A 145 8.90 10.62 -11.29
C LEU A 145 9.33 11.75 -10.33
N ASN A 146 8.60 12.87 -10.30
CA ASN A 146 8.79 13.93 -9.31
C ASN A 146 8.09 13.63 -7.98
N PHE A 147 7.31 12.54 -7.89
CA PHE A 147 6.50 12.20 -6.72
C PHE A 147 6.55 10.71 -6.41
N ALA A 148 7.76 10.15 -6.32
CA ALA A 148 7.97 8.81 -5.78
C ALA A 148 7.87 8.85 -4.25
N THR A 149 6.63 8.91 -3.75
CA THR A 149 6.32 9.15 -2.33
C THR A 149 5.59 7.98 -1.70
N ASN A 150 5.77 7.79 -0.38
CA ASN A 150 4.96 6.87 0.42
C ASN A 150 4.97 7.29 1.91
N TYR A 151 4.09 6.68 2.70
CA TYR A 151 4.05 6.79 4.16
C TYR A 151 4.44 5.46 4.80
N ALA A 152 5.03 5.51 5.99
CA ALA A 152 5.28 4.35 6.84
C ALA A 152 4.87 4.65 8.28
N PHE A 153 4.23 3.69 8.95
CA PHE A 153 4.11 3.70 10.42
C PHE A 153 5.50 3.60 11.03
N PHE A 154 5.81 4.49 11.97
CA PHE A 154 7.14 4.60 12.54
C PHE A 154 7.05 4.85 14.04
N ARG A 155 7.66 3.96 14.83
CA ARG A 155 7.52 3.94 16.29
C ARG A 155 8.83 3.55 16.94
N ASP A 156 9.20 4.27 17.99
CA ASP A 156 10.19 3.87 18.99
C ASP A 156 9.63 4.24 20.36
N ALA A 157 8.68 3.43 20.85
CA ALA A 157 7.91 3.67 22.06
C ALA A 157 7.30 2.37 22.59
N ASP A 158 7.09 2.31 23.90
CA ASP A 158 6.45 1.20 24.63
C ASP A 158 7.08 -0.18 24.34
N GLY A 159 8.40 -0.24 24.28
CA GLY A 159 9.14 -1.47 24.02
C GLY A 159 9.10 -1.95 22.57
N LEU A 160 8.50 -1.18 21.65
CA LEU A 160 8.49 -1.47 20.22
C LEU A 160 9.38 -0.50 19.44
N SER A 161 10.09 -1.03 18.44
CA SER A 161 10.86 -0.28 17.46
C SER A 161 10.49 -0.71 16.04
N THR A 162 10.69 0.17 15.05
CA THR A 162 10.38 -0.07 13.65
C THR A 162 11.60 0.10 12.78
N ARG A 163 11.78 -0.79 11.81
CA ARG A 163 12.85 -0.72 10.82
C ARG A 163 12.26 -0.84 9.42
N LEU A 164 12.40 0.21 8.63
CA LEU A 164 12.02 0.19 7.23
C LEU A 164 13.21 -0.25 6.39
N VAL A 165 12.99 -1.22 5.50
CA VAL A 165 14.03 -1.75 4.62
C VAL A 165 13.55 -1.75 3.17
N THR A 166 14.37 -1.22 2.28
CA THR A 166 14.19 -1.24 0.83
C THR A 166 15.56 -1.31 0.13
N THR A 167 15.59 -1.24 -1.19
CA THR A 167 16.84 -1.21 -1.98
C THR A 167 16.76 -0.15 -3.05
N ASN A 168 17.91 0.32 -3.56
CA ASN A 168 17.96 1.18 -4.72
C ASN A 168 17.75 0.39 -6.03
N TYR A 169 16.52 -0.11 -6.23
CA TYR A 169 16.13 -0.83 -7.44
C TYR A 169 15.92 0.10 -8.65
N TRP A 170 15.78 1.42 -8.44
CA TRP A 170 15.63 2.40 -9.52
C TRP A 170 16.89 2.52 -10.40
N ALA A 171 18.07 2.26 -9.84
CA ALA A 171 19.33 2.30 -10.58
C ALA A 171 19.32 1.38 -11.83
N ARG A 172 18.52 0.30 -11.79
CA ARG A 172 18.33 -0.62 -12.93
C ARG A 172 17.57 -0.02 -14.09
N TYR A 173 16.79 1.02 -13.83
CA TYR A 173 16.11 1.81 -14.86
C TYR A 173 16.97 3.00 -15.31
N GLY A 174 18.24 3.07 -14.87
CA GLY A 174 19.18 4.14 -15.24
C GLY A 174 19.22 5.31 -14.26
N ALA A 175 18.65 5.18 -13.06
CA ALA A 175 18.78 6.21 -12.02
C ALA A 175 20.23 6.32 -11.52
N GLY A 176 20.79 7.54 -11.52
CA GLY A 176 22.20 7.77 -11.17
C GLY A 176 22.44 8.45 -9.81
N ASP A 177 21.48 9.24 -9.33
CA ASP A 177 21.61 10.06 -8.10
C ASP A 177 20.38 9.86 -7.20
N VAL A 178 20.13 8.62 -6.79
CA VAL A 178 18.97 8.30 -5.96
C VAL A 178 19.23 8.77 -4.54
N ARG A 179 18.41 9.71 -4.07
CA ARG A 179 18.42 10.27 -2.71
C ARG A 179 17.04 10.11 -2.09
N ILE A 180 16.91 10.20 -0.78
CA ILE A 180 15.59 10.16 -0.12
C ILE A 180 15.45 11.37 0.79
N TRP A 181 14.42 12.17 0.55
CA TRP A 181 13.94 13.18 1.49
C TRP A 181 12.91 12.58 2.43
N LEU A 182 13.10 12.81 3.73
CA LEU A 182 12.33 12.19 4.81
C LEU A 182 11.76 13.26 5.72
N ARG A 183 10.54 13.03 6.20
CA ARG A 183 9.94 13.82 7.28
C ARG A 183 9.19 12.91 8.26
N LEU A 184 9.64 12.93 9.51
CA LEU A 184 9.01 12.21 10.61
C LEU A 184 7.99 13.12 11.30
N PHE A 185 6.75 12.66 11.41
CA PHE A 185 5.70 13.28 12.21
C PHE A 185 5.48 12.50 13.50
N GLY A 186 5.29 13.22 14.62
CA GLY A 186 4.96 12.64 15.91
C GLY A 186 3.50 12.20 16.01
N CYS A 187 3.10 11.70 17.18
CA CYS A 187 1.72 11.25 17.41
C CYS A 187 0.71 12.39 17.22
N ASP A 188 1.07 13.62 17.59
CA ASP A 188 0.27 14.84 17.44
C ASP A 188 0.29 15.43 16.03
N GLY A 189 0.98 14.77 15.09
CA GLY A 189 1.11 15.22 13.70
C GLY A 189 2.12 16.35 13.48
N ARG A 190 2.85 16.78 14.52
CA ARG A 190 3.89 17.80 14.35
C ARG A 190 5.16 17.17 13.75
N PRO A 191 5.86 17.88 12.84
CA PRO A 191 7.16 17.42 12.36
C PRO A 191 8.16 17.32 13.52
N LEU A 192 8.76 16.15 13.71
CA LEU A 192 9.84 15.92 14.68
C LEU A 192 11.22 16.13 14.05
N ALA A 193 11.39 15.70 12.78
CA ALA A 193 12.62 15.86 12.03
C ALA A 193 12.36 15.86 10.52
N SER A 194 13.24 16.49 9.75
CA SER A 194 13.29 16.36 8.28
C SER A 194 14.74 16.32 7.83
N TRP A 195 15.09 15.42 6.92
CA TRP A 195 16.46 15.23 6.44
C TRP A 195 16.50 14.59 5.06
N VAL A 196 17.70 14.56 4.47
CA VAL A 196 17.98 13.86 3.21
C VAL A 196 19.04 12.80 3.47
N GLU A 197 18.90 11.63 2.85
CA GLU A 197 19.90 10.57 2.81
C GLU A 197 20.30 10.24 1.37
N GLY A 198 21.50 9.67 1.23
CA GLY A 198 22.11 9.34 -0.06
C GLY A 198 23.12 10.39 -0.56
N PRO A 199 23.57 10.26 -1.82
CA PRO A 199 23.06 9.31 -2.80
C PRO A 199 23.38 7.86 -2.47
N PHE A 200 22.46 6.97 -2.87
CA PHE A 200 22.59 5.53 -2.70
C PHE A 200 23.19 4.90 -3.95
N ALA A 201 24.16 4.00 -3.77
CA ALA A 201 24.72 3.22 -4.87
C ALA A 201 23.66 2.31 -5.51
N PRO A 202 23.86 1.86 -6.77
CA PRO A 202 22.96 0.90 -7.40
C PRO A 202 22.74 -0.34 -6.54
N GLU A 203 21.48 -0.72 -6.35
CA GLU A 203 21.09 -1.92 -5.57
C GLU A 203 21.48 -1.88 -4.08
N GLN A 204 22.04 -0.78 -3.59
CA GLN A 204 22.35 -0.60 -2.18
C GLN A 204 21.09 -0.81 -1.32
N SER A 205 21.26 -1.49 -0.20
CA SER A 205 20.22 -1.62 0.82
C SER A 205 20.01 -0.29 1.53
N ILE A 206 18.75 0.09 1.70
CA ILE A 206 18.35 1.33 2.37
C ILE A 206 17.57 0.93 3.61
N VAL A 207 18.10 1.29 4.78
CA VAL A 207 17.57 0.89 6.08
C VAL A 207 17.33 2.15 6.90
N LEU A 208 16.10 2.34 7.37
CA LEU A 208 15.74 3.42 8.29
C LEU A 208 15.24 2.80 9.60
N ASP A 209 16.04 2.96 10.66
CA ASP A 209 15.76 2.40 11.99
C ASP A 209 15.23 3.50 12.93
N SER A 210 14.09 3.27 13.57
CA SER A 210 13.46 4.29 14.42
C SER A 210 14.27 4.62 15.67
N ALA A 211 14.96 3.65 16.24
CA ALA A 211 15.84 3.87 17.38
C ALA A 211 17.09 4.66 16.97
N GLU A 212 17.63 4.43 15.78
CA GLU A 212 18.70 5.26 15.22
C GLU A 212 18.23 6.70 14.98
N VAL A 213 17.09 6.88 14.30
CA VAL A 213 16.51 8.21 14.05
C VAL A 213 16.27 8.96 15.36
N ARG A 214 15.71 8.28 16.36
CA ARG A 214 15.51 8.85 17.70
C ARG A 214 16.82 9.33 18.31
N ARG A 215 17.87 8.50 18.28
CA ARG A 215 19.21 8.87 18.81
C ARG A 215 19.82 10.03 18.01
N ARG A 216 19.79 9.96 16.67
CA ARG A 216 20.38 10.94 15.75
C ARG A 216 19.84 12.35 15.98
N PHE A 217 18.53 12.47 16.23
CA PHE A 217 17.86 13.76 16.41
C PHE A 217 17.56 14.09 17.89
N GLY A 218 17.98 13.26 18.84
CA GLY A 218 17.75 13.49 20.27
C GLY A 218 16.28 13.52 20.67
N LEU A 219 15.45 12.67 20.05
CA LEU A 219 14.00 12.69 20.24
C LEU A 219 13.56 11.90 21.49
N ALA A 220 12.44 12.32 22.07
CA ALA A 220 11.70 11.48 23.01
C ALA A 220 11.17 10.21 22.32
N ALA A 221 10.67 9.25 23.10
CA ALA A 221 9.93 8.12 22.53
C ALA A 221 8.74 8.62 21.71
N PHE A 222 8.46 7.99 20.58
CA PHE A 222 7.41 8.45 19.66
C PHE A 222 6.66 7.29 19.01
N THR A 223 5.41 7.54 18.66
CA THR A 223 4.59 6.74 17.74
C THR A 223 4.03 7.71 16.71
N GLY A 224 4.26 7.47 15.44
CA GLY A 224 3.86 8.41 14.41
C GLY A 224 3.98 7.84 13.00
N GLN A 225 4.29 8.72 12.05
CA GLN A 225 4.42 8.34 10.65
C GLN A 225 5.59 9.04 9.96
N LEU A 226 6.27 8.29 9.10
CA LEU A 226 7.37 8.76 8.28
C LEU A 226 6.85 8.99 6.85
N PHE A 227 6.95 10.23 6.38
CA PHE A 227 6.78 10.55 4.97
C PHE A 227 8.10 10.36 4.24
N ILE A 228 8.04 9.68 3.10
CA ILE A 228 9.18 9.29 2.28
C ILE A 228 8.99 9.88 0.89
N HIS A 229 10.02 10.56 0.38
CA HIS A 229 10.10 10.99 -1.02
C HIS A 229 11.46 10.59 -1.60
N VAL A 230 11.44 9.65 -2.54
CA VAL A 230 12.64 9.21 -3.27
C VAL A 230 12.87 10.14 -4.47
N LEU A 231 14.05 10.75 -4.51
CA LEU A 231 14.48 11.70 -5.53
C LEU A 231 15.39 11.01 -6.55
N GLY A 232 15.42 11.53 -7.78
CA GLY A 232 16.32 11.02 -8.82
C GLY A 232 15.93 9.63 -9.35
N VAL A 233 14.66 9.23 -9.19
CA VAL A 233 14.16 7.91 -9.59
C VAL A 233 14.05 7.76 -11.12
N ALA A 234 14.09 6.52 -11.61
CA ALA A 234 13.86 6.19 -13.01
C ALA A 234 12.89 5.00 -13.14
N GLY A 235 12.21 4.89 -14.29
CA GLY A 235 11.26 3.81 -14.56
C GLY A 235 9.87 4.03 -13.94
N HIS A 236 9.77 4.08 -12.61
CA HIS A 236 8.50 4.19 -11.89
C HIS A 236 8.58 4.98 -10.57
N ASP A 237 7.43 5.41 -10.06
CA ASP A 237 7.25 6.21 -8.84
C ASP A 237 6.78 5.39 -7.62
N ILE A 238 6.64 4.07 -7.76
CA ILE A 238 6.25 3.18 -6.67
C ILE A 238 7.42 3.00 -5.69
N VAL A 239 7.20 3.31 -4.41
CA VAL A 239 8.14 3.08 -3.31
C VAL A 239 7.67 1.87 -2.52
N LYS A 240 8.39 0.76 -2.67
CA LYS A 240 8.13 -0.51 -2.01
C LYS A 240 9.09 -0.68 -0.84
N TYR A 241 8.59 -1.15 0.30
CA TYR A 241 9.43 -1.41 1.46
C TYR A 241 8.86 -2.57 2.30
N ALA A 242 9.75 -3.18 3.09
CA ALA A 242 9.37 -4.05 4.19
C ALA A 242 9.49 -3.25 5.49
N LEU A 243 8.42 -3.21 6.28
CA LEU A 243 8.43 -2.62 7.62
C LEU A 243 8.51 -3.74 8.64
N GLU A 244 9.63 -3.76 9.35
CA GLU A 244 9.85 -4.62 10.50
C GLU A 244 9.41 -3.90 11.76
N ILE A 245 8.80 -4.64 12.67
CA ILE A 245 8.40 -4.17 13.99
C ILE A 245 8.91 -5.18 14.99
N HIS A 246 9.81 -4.72 15.84
CA HIS A 246 10.51 -5.53 16.83
C HIS A 246 10.06 -5.12 18.21
N GLY A 247 9.76 -6.12 19.02
CA GLY A 247 9.49 -5.94 20.44
C GLY A 247 10.65 -6.34 21.34
N ASP A 248 10.70 -5.74 22.51
CA ASP A 248 11.46 -6.25 23.63
C ASP A 248 10.98 -7.65 24.09
N ALA A 249 11.62 -8.18 25.14
CA ALA A 249 11.25 -9.48 25.68
C ALA A 249 9.82 -9.52 26.26
N ALA A 250 9.26 -8.40 26.72
CA ALA A 250 7.94 -8.36 27.35
C ALA A 250 6.80 -8.32 26.33
N SER A 251 7.02 -7.68 25.18
CA SER A 251 6.01 -7.51 24.13
C SER A 251 5.88 -8.73 23.21
N HIS A 252 6.86 -9.64 23.21
CA HIS A 252 6.87 -10.86 22.37
C HIS A 252 6.53 -10.57 20.89
N THR A 253 6.99 -9.43 20.36
CA THR A 253 6.59 -8.94 19.04
C THR A 253 7.66 -9.20 17.99
N LEU A 254 7.22 -9.75 16.85
CA LEU A 254 7.94 -9.71 15.59
C LEU A 254 6.91 -9.62 14.48
N SER A 255 6.97 -8.56 13.69
CA SER A 255 6.14 -8.41 12.50
C SER A 255 7.00 -7.87 11.38
N VAL A 256 6.87 -8.46 10.20
CA VAL A 256 7.48 -7.95 8.98
C VAL A 256 6.38 -7.93 7.96
N THR A 257 6.02 -6.74 7.53
CA THR A 257 4.96 -6.53 6.54
C THR A 257 5.50 -5.78 5.36
N HIS A 258 5.04 -6.08 4.15
CA HIS A 258 5.43 -5.30 2.98
C HIS A 258 4.35 -4.29 2.61
N ASP A 259 4.75 -3.17 2.02
CA ASP A 259 3.82 -2.19 1.47
C ASP A 259 4.40 -1.48 0.25
N ALA A 260 3.49 -1.01 -0.59
CA ALA A 260 3.75 -0.29 -1.83
C ALA A 260 2.68 0.77 -2.13
N ASN A 261 1.57 0.80 -1.38
CA ASN A 261 0.45 1.67 -1.68
C ASN A 261 0.64 3.05 -1.06
N ALA A 262 0.77 4.05 -1.92
CA ALA A 262 0.91 5.45 -1.53
C ALA A 262 -0.39 6.26 -1.66
N TRP A 263 -1.54 5.59 -1.85
CA TRP A 263 -2.81 6.22 -2.19
C TRP A 263 -3.84 6.02 -1.08
N PRO A 264 -4.55 7.07 -0.65
CA PRO A 264 -5.63 6.89 0.31
C PRO A 264 -6.89 6.38 -0.39
N ALA A 265 -7.60 5.50 0.29
CA ALA A 265 -8.83 4.88 -0.20
C ALA A 265 -10.05 5.27 0.65
N GLU A 266 -11.22 5.04 0.07
CA GLU A 266 -12.50 5.24 0.75
C GLU A 266 -12.66 4.26 1.92
N ARG A 267 -12.37 2.98 1.64
CA ARG A 267 -12.60 1.86 2.55
C ARG A 267 -11.42 0.90 2.55
N TYR A 268 -11.32 0.20 3.67
CA TYR A 268 -10.31 -0.81 3.94
C TYR A 268 -10.96 -2.00 4.61
N ALA A 269 -10.49 -3.20 4.29
CA ALA A 269 -10.97 -4.46 4.86
C ALA A 269 -9.79 -5.34 5.31
N ASN A 270 -10.10 -6.58 5.69
CA ASN A 270 -9.20 -7.49 6.40
C ASN A 270 -8.80 -7.00 7.81
N LEU A 271 -9.65 -6.18 8.45
CA LEU A 271 -9.56 -5.93 9.88
C LEU A 271 -10.25 -7.10 10.61
N PRO A 272 -9.52 -7.93 11.36
CA PRO A 272 -10.15 -9.04 12.09
C PRO A 272 -10.99 -8.52 13.27
N ALA A 273 -12.15 -9.12 13.48
CA ALA A 273 -12.83 -8.98 14.77
C ALA A 273 -12.00 -9.64 15.90
N PRO A 274 -12.01 -9.09 17.12
CA PRO A 274 -11.23 -9.63 18.23
C PRO A 274 -11.69 -11.04 18.64
N ARG A 275 -10.74 -11.93 18.95
CA ARG A 275 -11.04 -13.13 19.77
C ARG A 275 -11.20 -12.76 21.25
N PRO A 276 -11.79 -13.64 22.08
CA PRO A 276 -11.73 -13.49 23.53
C PRO A 276 -10.28 -13.29 24.00
N GLY A 277 -10.05 -12.23 24.79
CA GLY A 277 -8.72 -11.86 25.29
C GLY A 277 -7.85 -11.04 24.32
N GLU A 278 -8.29 -10.80 23.08
CA GLU A 278 -7.59 -9.93 22.14
C GLU A 278 -8.09 -8.48 22.25
N GLN A 279 -7.16 -7.53 22.28
CA GLN A 279 -7.43 -6.12 22.00
C GLN A 279 -6.92 -5.78 20.60
N VAL A 280 -7.82 -5.32 19.72
CA VAL A 280 -7.48 -4.90 18.35
C VAL A 280 -7.46 -3.38 18.30
N ILE A 281 -6.32 -2.81 17.93
CA ILE A 281 -6.10 -1.37 17.82
C ILE A 281 -5.87 -1.03 16.36
N LEU A 282 -6.76 -0.23 15.76
CA LEU A 282 -6.55 0.35 14.44
C LEU A 282 -5.70 1.62 14.56
N TRP A 283 -4.52 1.63 13.95
CA TRP A 283 -3.68 2.81 13.82
C TRP A 283 -4.15 3.67 12.64
N VAL A 284 -4.81 4.77 12.96
CA VAL A 284 -5.30 5.78 12.02
C VAL A 284 -4.25 6.87 11.88
N GLN A 285 -3.67 6.98 10.69
CA GLN A 285 -2.61 7.96 10.36
C GLN A 285 -3.15 8.94 9.32
N ASN A 286 -3.58 10.13 9.74
CA ASN A 286 -4.03 11.15 8.80
C ASN A 286 -2.87 11.46 7.84
N SER A 287 -3.08 11.32 6.53
CA SER A 287 -2.01 11.45 5.53
C SER A 287 -1.95 12.84 4.91
N HIS A 288 -2.65 13.83 5.48
CA HIS A 288 -2.81 15.16 4.91
C HIS A 288 -2.58 16.28 5.92
N ALA A 289 -2.32 17.47 5.39
CA ALA A 289 -2.20 18.72 6.14
C ALA A 289 -3.55 19.30 6.60
N VAL A 290 -4.66 18.66 6.23
CA VAL A 290 -6.02 19.04 6.64
C VAL A 290 -6.50 18.14 7.79
N PRO A 291 -7.21 18.68 8.79
CA PRO A 291 -7.78 17.85 9.85
C PRO A 291 -8.91 16.96 9.30
N VAL A 292 -9.02 15.74 9.84
CA VAL A 292 -10.20 14.90 9.68
C VAL A 292 -11.26 15.36 10.67
N THR A 293 -12.44 15.71 10.18
CA THR A 293 -13.54 16.13 11.05
C THR A 293 -14.10 14.94 11.82
N ALA A 294 -14.66 15.20 13.01
CA ALA A 294 -15.35 14.17 13.78
C ALA A 294 -16.41 13.46 12.93
N ARG A 295 -16.54 12.14 13.10
CA ARG A 295 -17.52 11.28 12.41
C ARG A 295 -17.31 11.18 10.89
N ALA A 296 -16.21 11.70 10.34
CA ALA A 296 -15.89 11.55 8.92
C ALA A 296 -15.42 10.13 8.55
N MET A 297 -14.98 9.37 9.55
CA MET A 297 -14.57 7.97 9.43
C MET A 297 -15.43 7.10 10.32
N ALA A 298 -15.52 5.81 10.00
CA ALA A 298 -16.33 4.85 10.75
C ALA A 298 -15.75 3.43 10.68
N LEU A 299 -16.17 2.60 11.62
CA LEU A 299 -15.97 1.15 11.60
C LEU A 299 -17.30 0.47 11.31
N GLY A 300 -17.27 -0.62 10.56
CA GLY A 300 -18.45 -1.40 10.22
C GLY A 300 -18.15 -2.89 10.22
N ARG A 301 -19.19 -3.71 10.34
CA ARG A 301 -19.08 -5.13 10.02
C ARG A 301 -19.29 -5.29 8.51
N MET A 302 -18.41 -6.06 7.87
CA MET A 302 -18.50 -6.33 6.44
C MET A 302 -19.88 -6.88 6.06
N GLY A 303 -20.46 -6.33 4.98
CA GLY A 303 -21.79 -6.71 4.48
C GLY A 303 -22.96 -6.23 5.32
N HIS A 304 -22.76 -5.32 6.28
CA HIS A 304 -23.82 -4.71 7.09
C HIS A 304 -23.84 -3.19 6.89
N ASP A 305 -25.04 -2.60 6.89
CA ASP A 305 -25.21 -1.16 6.65
C ASP A 305 -24.86 -0.30 7.89
N MET A 306 -24.78 -0.90 9.06
CA MET A 306 -24.57 -0.18 10.32
C MET A 306 -23.10 0.19 10.50
N LEU A 307 -22.84 1.50 10.52
CA LEU A 307 -21.52 2.07 10.74
C LEU A 307 -21.46 2.75 12.11
N VAL A 308 -20.38 2.50 12.85
CA VAL A 308 -20.06 3.18 14.10
C VAL A 308 -19.05 4.30 13.81
N PRO A 309 -19.46 5.58 13.91
CA PRO A 309 -18.59 6.70 13.57
C PRO A 309 -17.49 6.89 14.61
N ILE A 310 -16.30 7.24 14.14
CA ILE A 310 -15.19 7.69 14.98
C ILE A 310 -15.44 9.16 15.33
N ASP A 311 -16.02 9.40 16.50
CA ASP A 311 -16.42 10.74 16.96
C ASP A 311 -15.24 11.52 17.58
N ARG A 312 -14.19 11.71 16.78
CA ARG A 312 -12.97 12.45 17.15
C ARG A 312 -12.45 13.23 15.96
N VAL A 313 -12.08 14.49 16.20
CA VAL A 313 -11.27 15.25 15.23
C VAL A 313 -9.84 14.73 15.28
N ILE A 314 -9.27 14.44 14.11
CA ILE A 314 -7.87 14.01 13.98
C ILE A 314 -7.12 15.12 13.24
N GLY A 315 -6.12 15.69 13.89
CA GLY A 315 -5.32 16.80 13.37
C GLY A 315 -4.52 16.42 12.12
N PRO A 316 -3.98 17.43 11.41
CA PRO A 316 -3.06 17.24 10.30
C PRO A 316 -1.93 16.28 10.67
N TYR A 317 -1.70 15.24 9.87
CA TYR A 317 -0.66 14.23 10.10
C TYR A 317 -0.70 13.47 11.44
N GLU A 318 -1.75 13.63 12.25
CA GLU A 318 -1.88 12.98 13.56
C GLU A 318 -1.99 11.46 13.41
N THR A 319 -1.38 10.73 14.34
CA THR A 319 -1.45 9.27 14.44
C THR A 319 -2.20 8.87 15.70
N VAL A 320 -3.31 8.16 15.54
CA VAL A 320 -4.23 7.80 16.62
C VAL A 320 -4.47 6.29 16.63
N GLY A 321 -4.35 5.66 17.81
CA GLY A 321 -4.82 4.29 18.03
C GLY A 321 -6.31 4.29 18.37
N VAL A 322 -7.10 3.57 17.60
CA VAL A 322 -8.55 3.38 17.79
C VAL A 322 -8.80 1.94 18.26
N CYS A 323 -9.24 1.78 19.51
CA CYS A 323 -9.52 0.48 20.10
C CYS A 323 -10.82 -0.10 19.52
N VAL A 324 -10.73 -1.08 18.61
CA VAL A 324 -11.89 -1.66 17.92
C VAL A 324 -12.88 -2.27 18.91
N ASN A 325 -12.40 -2.87 19.99
CA ASN A 325 -13.23 -3.47 21.05
C ASN A 325 -14.18 -2.44 21.71
N GLU A 326 -13.81 -1.15 21.75
CA GLU A 326 -14.66 -0.10 22.34
C GLU A 326 -15.76 0.36 21.37
N TYR A 327 -15.46 0.39 20.07
CA TYR A 327 -16.40 0.83 19.04
C TYR A 327 -17.35 -0.27 18.59
N LEU A 328 -16.89 -1.53 18.60
CA LEU A 328 -17.64 -2.71 18.18
C LEU A 328 -17.57 -3.80 19.27
N PRO A 329 -18.19 -3.58 20.45
CA PRO A 329 -18.03 -4.46 21.62
C PRO A 329 -18.66 -5.85 21.45
N HIS A 330 -19.52 -6.01 20.45
CA HIS A 330 -20.16 -7.29 20.13
C HIS A 330 -19.50 -7.99 18.94
N ALA A 331 -18.52 -7.36 18.29
CA ALA A 331 -17.81 -8.00 17.20
C ALA A 331 -16.94 -9.13 17.75
N SER A 332 -16.99 -10.28 17.10
CA SER A 332 -16.21 -11.46 17.51
C SER A 332 -15.70 -12.23 16.31
N TRP A 333 -14.47 -12.73 16.40
CA TRP A 333 -13.94 -13.64 15.39
C TRP A 333 -14.89 -14.84 15.17
N PRO A 334 -15.24 -15.22 13.93
CA PRO A 334 -14.61 -14.85 12.65
C PRO A 334 -15.37 -13.81 11.82
N GLU A 335 -16.02 -12.83 12.44
CA GLU A 335 -16.55 -11.69 11.70
C GLU A 335 -15.42 -10.87 11.04
N GLN A 336 -15.73 -10.25 9.90
CA GLN A 336 -14.85 -9.33 9.18
C GLN A 336 -15.28 -7.91 9.41
N LEU A 337 -14.32 -7.02 9.66
CA LEU A 337 -14.57 -5.60 9.88
C LEU A 337 -14.03 -4.76 8.71
N GLU A 338 -14.72 -3.65 8.48
CA GLU A 338 -14.39 -2.64 7.49
C GLU A 338 -14.04 -1.33 8.20
N PHE A 339 -13.05 -0.63 7.67
CA PHE A 339 -12.71 0.72 8.07
C PHE A 339 -13.02 1.69 6.94
N HIS A 340 -13.96 2.59 7.17
CA HIS A 340 -14.34 3.66 6.27
C HIS A 340 -13.44 4.87 6.51
N GLY A 341 -12.27 4.86 5.86
CA GLY A 341 -11.24 5.90 6.01
C GLY A 341 -11.51 7.19 5.24
N GLY A 342 -12.46 7.18 4.30
CA GLY A 342 -12.96 8.38 3.62
C GLY A 342 -11.89 9.19 2.89
N HIS A 343 -10.89 8.51 2.31
CA HIS A 343 -9.73 9.09 1.62
C HIS A 343 -8.76 9.91 2.49
N HIS A 344 -8.78 9.74 3.82
CA HIS A 344 -7.87 10.46 4.74
C HIS A 344 -6.57 9.71 5.07
N VAL A 345 -6.54 8.39 4.90
CA VAL A 345 -5.45 7.54 5.38
C VAL A 345 -4.85 6.77 4.23
N VAL A 346 -3.52 6.69 4.14
CA VAL A 346 -2.76 5.80 3.26
C VAL A 346 -2.41 4.53 4.05
N ARG A 347 -2.92 3.37 3.60
CA ARG A 347 -2.68 2.02 4.17
C ARG A 347 -2.62 1.98 5.72
N PRO A 348 -3.78 1.96 6.41
CA PRO A 348 -3.80 1.83 7.86
C PRO A 348 -3.30 0.46 8.31
N ARG A 349 -2.81 0.43 9.55
CA ARG A 349 -2.32 -0.77 10.24
C ARG A 349 -3.19 -1.10 11.43
N TYR A 350 -3.20 -2.36 11.82
CA TYR A 350 -3.81 -2.78 13.07
C TYR A 350 -2.81 -3.54 13.92
N GLU A 351 -2.91 -3.36 15.23
CA GLU A 351 -2.11 -4.00 16.26
C GLU A 351 -3.05 -4.87 17.09
N ILE A 352 -2.68 -6.13 17.28
CA ILE A 352 -3.41 -7.05 18.16
C ILE A 352 -2.54 -7.35 19.35
N ARG A 353 -3.06 -7.03 20.54
CA ARG A 353 -2.47 -7.37 21.82
C ARG A 353 -3.22 -8.57 22.40
N ALA A 354 -2.47 -9.59 22.76
CA ALA A 354 -2.97 -10.80 23.39
C ALA A 354 -1.98 -11.27 24.46
N ASP A 355 -2.40 -12.22 25.30
CA ASP A 355 -1.52 -12.85 26.30
C ASP A 355 -0.30 -13.55 25.66
N THR A 356 -0.42 -13.97 24.39
CA THR A 356 0.65 -14.61 23.62
C THR A 356 1.63 -13.63 22.97
N GLY A 357 1.37 -12.32 23.07
CA GLY A 357 2.22 -11.27 22.53
C GLY A 357 1.46 -10.25 21.69
N THR A 358 2.23 -9.34 21.09
CA THR A 358 1.70 -8.33 20.17
C THR A 358 2.11 -8.62 18.74
N ARG A 359 1.19 -8.40 17.79
CA ARG A 359 1.43 -8.52 16.35
C ARG A 359 0.81 -7.35 15.60
N ILE A 360 1.42 -6.96 14.50
CA ILE A 360 0.96 -5.82 13.69
C ILE A 360 0.91 -6.23 12.22
N ALA A 361 -0.21 -5.93 11.58
CA ALA A 361 -0.43 -6.14 10.15
C ALA A 361 -1.13 -4.90 9.54
N HIS A 362 -1.46 -4.96 8.25
CA HIS A 362 -2.12 -3.85 7.54
C HIS A 362 -3.45 -4.28 6.94
N LEU A 363 -4.34 -3.30 6.74
CA LEU A 363 -5.59 -3.51 6.04
C LEU A 363 -5.39 -3.43 4.53
N ASN A 364 -6.30 -4.04 3.75
CA ASN A 364 -6.29 -3.91 2.30
C ASN A 364 -7.31 -2.91 1.77
N VAL A 365 -6.96 -2.26 0.65
CA VAL A 365 -7.84 -1.31 -0.04
C VAL A 365 -9.01 -2.07 -0.62
N GLU A 366 -10.22 -1.66 -0.23
CA GLU A 366 -11.42 -2.01 -0.97
C GLU A 366 -11.56 -1.11 -2.20
N ARG A 367 -11.83 -1.74 -3.33
CA ARG A 367 -11.85 -1.07 -4.63
C ARG A 367 -13.26 -0.60 -4.95
N SER A 368 -13.45 0.71 -4.97
CA SER A 368 -14.68 1.35 -5.43
C SER A 368 -14.79 1.42 -6.96
N ASP A 369 -13.68 1.27 -7.67
CA ASP A 369 -13.58 1.32 -9.13
C ASP A 369 -13.76 -0.03 -9.81
N LEU A 370 -13.79 -1.13 -9.04
CA LEU A 370 -14.05 -2.47 -9.57
C LEU A 370 -15.53 -2.81 -9.49
N ALA A 371 -16.04 -3.44 -10.55
CA ALA A 371 -17.41 -3.94 -10.65
C ALA A 371 -17.38 -5.44 -11.00
N HIS A 372 -18.55 -6.08 -10.87
CA HIS A 372 -18.70 -7.46 -11.33
C HIS A 372 -18.32 -7.60 -12.82
N ASP A 373 -17.39 -8.52 -13.09
CA ASP A 373 -16.95 -8.89 -14.42
C ASP A 373 -17.52 -10.27 -14.82
N PRO A 374 -18.58 -10.30 -15.64
CA PRO A 374 -19.15 -11.57 -16.12
C PRO A 374 -18.19 -12.33 -17.06
N GLY A 375 -17.18 -11.66 -17.60
CA GLY A 375 -16.17 -12.30 -18.44
C GLY A 375 -15.28 -13.28 -17.67
N ILE A 376 -15.09 -13.09 -16.36
CA ILE A 376 -14.33 -14.03 -15.51
C ILE A 376 -15.01 -15.39 -15.44
N VAL A 377 -16.34 -15.41 -15.35
CA VAL A 377 -17.16 -16.64 -15.30
C VAL A 377 -17.03 -17.45 -16.59
N THR A 378 -16.77 -16.78 -17.71
CA THR A 378 -16.76 -17.38 -19.06
C THR A 378 -15.34 -17.57 -19.62
N LEU A 379 -14.30 -17.38 -18.80
CA LEU A 379 -12.91 -17.60 -19.21
C LEU A 379 -12.73 -19.03 -19.74
N PRO A 380 -12.23 -19.21 -20.99
CA PRO A 380 -12.05 -20.55 -21.54
C PRO A 380 -11.03 -21.35 -20.71
N PRO A 381 -11.41 -22.50 -20.11
CA PRO A 381 -10.50 -23.29 -19.27
C PRO A 381 -9.28 -23.79 -20.05
N ARG A 382 -9.40 -23.96 -21.36
CA ARG A 382 -8.28 -24.29 -22.25
C ARG A 382 -7.12 -23.30 -22.15
N PHE A 383 -7.41 -22.02 -21.93
CA PHE A 383 -6.42 -20.94 -21.98
C PHE A 383 -6.07 -20.40 -20.60
N PHE A 384 -7.07 -20.31 -19.72
CA PHE A 384 -6.91 -19.71 -18.41
C PHE A 384 -6.94 -20.73 -17.27
N GLY A 385 -7.25 -22.00 -17.56
CA GLY A 385 -7.32 -23.09 -16.59
C GLY A 385 -8.18 -22.72 -15.39
N ARG A 386 -7.52 -22.41 -14.28
CA ARG A 386 -8.13 -22.03 -12.99
C ARG A 386 -8.32 -20.53 -12.79
N GLY A 387 -7.91 -19.70 -13.75
CA GLY A 387 -8.16 -18.25 -13.74
C GLY A 387 -7.36 -17.53 -12.66
N TYR A 388 -8.02 -16.71 -11.86
CA TYR A 388 -7.41 -15.97 -10.76
C TYR A 388 -7.09 -16.90 -9.58
N LEU A 389 -5.86 -16.81 -9.09
CA LEU A 389 -5.35 -17.58 -7.96
C LEU A 389 -4.83 -16.63 -6.88
N LEU A 390 -5.24 -16.85 -5.63
CA LEU A 390 -4.56 -16.30 -4.45
C LEU A 390 -3.79 -17.44 -3.77
N PRO A 391 -2.48 -17.59 -4.05
CA PRO A 391 -1.64 -18.60 -3.40
C PRO A 391 -1.23 -18.16 -1.99
N PHE A 392 -1.14 -19.11 -1.06
CA PHE A 392 -0.68 -18.90 0.31
C PHE A 392 -0.02 -20.16 0.91
N PRO A 393 1.04 -20.00 1.71
CA PRO A 393 1.72 -21.10 2.38
C PRO A 393 0.79 -21.95 3.25
N VAL A 394 1.08 -23.24 3.34
CA VAL A 394 0.59 -24.13 4.38
C VAL A 394 1.83 -24.75 5.03
N PRO A 395 2.39 -24.12 6.08
CA PRO A 395 3.47 -24.71 6.86
C PRO A 395 3.06 -26.04 7.48
N ASP A 396 4.02 -26.80 8.01
CA ASP A 396 3.77 -28.10 8.65
C ASP A 396 2.55 -28.07 9.59
N PRO A 397 1.43 -28.74 9.23
CA PRO A 397 0.21 -28.72 10.03
C PRO A 397 0.38 -29.33 11.43
N ALA A 398 1.44 -30.11 11.68
CA ALA A 398 1.76 -30.62 13.01
C ALA A 398 2.27 -29.52 13.96
N ARG A 399 2.84 -28.44 13.41
CA ARG A 399 3.38 -27.31 14.18
C ARG A 399 2.54 -26.05 14.05
N TYR A 400 1.97 -25.78 12.88
CA TYR A 400 1.25 -24.54 12.61
C TYR A 400 -0.19 -24.79 12.22
N ARG A 401 -1.10 -24.03 12.81
CA ARG A 401 -2.47 -23.89 12.29
C ARG A 401 -2.49 -22.75 11.29
N THR A 402 -2.96 -23.05 10.07
CA THR A 402 -3.23 -22.05 9.04
C THR A 402 -4.73 -21.86 8.93
N THR A 403 -5.20 -20.62 9.06
CA THR A 403 -6.62 -20.29 8.93
C THR A 403 -6.81 -19.25 7.82
N LEU A 404 -7.75 -19.51 6.91
CA LEU A 404 -8.07 -18.62 5.79
C LEU A 404 -9.50 -18.07 5.90
N GLN A 405 -9.63 -16.76 5.71
CA GLN A 405 -10.90 -16.04 5.66
C GLN A 405 -10.99 -15.24 4.35
N PRO A 406 -11.78 -15.70 3.35
CA PRO A 406 -12.00 -14.97 2.10
C PRO A 406 -12.59 -13.59 2.34
N ALA A 407 -12.21 -12.59 1.54
CA ALA A 407 -12.68 -11.22 1.68
C ALA A 407 -13.19 -10.64 0.33
N PRO A 408 -14.46 -10.20 0.26
CA PRO A 408 -15.00 -9.48 -0.89
C PRO A 408 -14.51 -8.02 -0.91
N MET A 409 -13.48 -7.73 -1.70
CA MET A 409 -12.73 -6.46 -1.66
C MET A 409 -13.18 -5.40 -2.68
N SER A 410 -14.35 -5.55 -3.29
CA SER A 410 -14.99 -4.51 -4.11
C SER A 410 -16.32 -4.10 -3.47
N HIS A 411 -16.64 -2.81 -3.55
CA HIS A 411 -17.92 -2.27 -3.08
C HIS A 411 -19.12 -2.87 -3.82
N ALA A 412 -18.91 -3.37 -5.05
CA ALA A 412 -19.95 -3.93 -5.88
C ALA A 412 -20.24 -5.41 -5.59
N LEU A 413 -19.32 -6.13 -4.93
CA LEU A 413 -19.48 -7.55 -4.66
C LEU A 413 -20.42 -7.81 -3.47
N GLN A 414 -21.50 -8.53 -3.76
CA GLN A 414 -22.47 -9.03 -2.79
C GLN A 414 -22.29 -10.52 -2.49
N THR A 415 -21.67 -11.24 -3.43
CA THR A 415 -21.33 -12.65 -3.26
C THR A 415 -19.90 -12.95 -3.70
N LEU A 416 -19.33 -14.02 -3.14
CA LEU A 416 -17.97 -14.48 -3.40
C LEU A 416 -17.96 -16.02 -3.55
N PRO A 417 -18.00 -16.55 -4.78
CA PRO A 417 -17.99 -17.98 -5.06
C PRO A 417 -16.57 -18.54 -5.05
N VAL A 418 -16.22 -19.33 -4.04
CA VAL A 418 -14.82 -19.71 -3.80
C VAL A 418 -14.61 -21.16 -3.39
N ARG A 419 -13.42 -21.68 -3.73
CA ARG A 419 -12.87 -22.97 -3.32
C ARG A 419 -11.40 -22.80 -2.95
N ILE A 420 -10.91 -23.65 -2.05
CA ILE A 420 -9.49 -23.81 -1.73
C ILE A 420 -8.99 -25.09 -2.40
N ASP A 421 -7.87 -25.01 -3.12
CA ASP A 421 -7.12 -26.16 -3.62
C ASP A 421 -5.73 -26.19 -2.94
N CYS A 422 -5.33 -27.33 -2.37
CA CYS A 422 -4.05 -27.50 -1.67
C CYS A 422 -3.11 -28.41 -2.45
N PHE A 423 -1.81 -28.10 -2.39
CA PHE A 423 -0.73 -28.85 -3.01
C PHE A 423 0.39 -29.10 -1.98
N ASP A 424 1.11 -30.22 -2.11
CA ASP A 424 2.37 -30.43 -1.38
C ASP A 424 3.53 -29.70 -2.06
N GLU A 425 4.73 -29.75 -1.46
CA GLU A 425 5.91 -29.03 -1.93
C GLU A 425 6.31 -29.44 -3.37
N GLU A 426 6.06 -30.69 -3.76
CA GLU A 426 6.27 -31.23 -5.11
C GLU A 426 5.15 -30.88 -6.11
N GLY A 427 4.12 -30.18 -5.65
CA GLY A 427 2.99 -29.74 -6.46
C GLY A 427 1.93 -30.79 -6.76
N GLN A 428 1.90 -31.87 -5.97
CA GLN A 428 0.82 -32.85 -6.03
C GLN A 428 -0.39 -32.36 -5.23
N PRO A 429 -1.62 -32.56 -5.74
CA PRO A 429 -2.83 -32.21 -4.99
C PRO A 429 -2.87 -32.94 -3.64
N SER A 430 -3.02 -32.18 -2.56
CA SER A 430 -3.06 -32.68 -1.18
C SER A 430 -4.44 -32.52 -0.52
N GLY A 431 -5.33 -31.71 -1.11
CA GLY A 431 -6.70 -31.51 -0.62
C GLY A 431 -7.46 -30.46 -1.42
N SER A 432 -8.80 -30.42 -1.28
CA SER A 432 -9.63 -29.35 -1.84
C SER A 432 -10.91 -29.19 -1.02
N ARG A 433 -11.39 -27.95 -0.88
CA ARG A 433 -12.61 -27.62 -0.13
C ARG A 433 -13.39 -26.52 -0.81
N PHE A 434 -14.61 -26.84 -1.27
CA PHE A 434 -15.57 -25.83 -1.73
C PHE A 434 -16.16 -25.12 -0.52
N LEU A 435 -16.07 -23.79 -0.51
CA LEU A 435 -16.60 -22.97 0.59
C LEU A 435 -18.02 -22.46 0.30
N GLY A 436 -18.45 -22.50 -0.97
CA GLY A 436 -19.77 -22.02 -1.40
C GLY A 436 -19.71 -20.69 -2.14
N CYS A 437 -20.89 -20.21 -2.51
CA CYS A 437 -21.13 -18.81 -2.92
C CYS A 437 -21.39 -17.96 -1.67
N LEU A 438 -20.32 -17.45 -1.07
CA LEU A 438 -20.37 -16.73 0.20
C LEU A 438 -21.10 -15.39 0.03
N THR A 439 -21.96 -15.02 0.97
CA THR A 439 -22.50 -13.65 1.03
C THR A 439 -21.41 -12.69 1.50
N ARG A 440 -21.53 -11.39 1.18
CA ARG A 440 -20.53 -10.40 1.59
C ARG A 440 -20.22 -10.43 3.10
N GLY A 441 -21.23 -10.59 3.94
CA GLY A 441 -21.10 -10.62 5.40
C GLY A 441 -20.90 -12.00 6.02
N HIS A 442 -20.39 -12.98 5.26
CA HIS A 442 -20.13 -14.33 5.78
C HIS A 442 -19.14 -14.35 6.96
N GLU A 443 -19.27 -15.36 7.81
CA GLU A 443 -18.45 -15.57 9.01
C GLU A 443 -17.69 -16.89 8.91
N ILE A 444 -16.90 -17.06 7.83
CA ILE A 444 -16.13 -18.28 7.60
C ILE A 444 -14.65 -18.02 7.87
N ALA A 445 -14.06 -18.89 8.68
CA ALA A 445 -12.63 -19.03 8.86
C ALA A 445 -12.27 -20.52 8.71
N GLN A 446 -11.69 -20.91 7.59
CA GLN A 446 -11.36 -22.30 7.29
C GLN A 446 -10.00 -22.67 7.88
N ASP A 447 -9.96 -23.68 8.75
CA ASP A 447 -8.72 -24.32 9.20
C ASP A 447 -8.21 -25.26 8.10
N LEU A 448 -6.98 -25.04 7.63
CA LEU A 448 -6.41 -25.82 6.52
C LEU A 448 -6.01 -27.23 6.93
N SER A 449 -5.87 -27.51 8.23
CA SER A 449 -5.61 -28.88 8.73
C SER A 449 -6.79 -29.83 8.45
N GLU A 450 -8.00 -29.30 8.25
CA GLU A 450 -9.19 -30.05 7.82
C GLU A 450 -9.22 -30.32 6.30
N VAL A 451 -8.38 -29.63 5.53
CA VAL A 451 -8.31 -29.74 4.06
C VAL A 451 -7.11 -30.57 3.64
N THR A 452 -5.96 -30.37 4.29
CA THR A 452 -4.71 -31.08 4.02
C THR A 452 -3.94 -31.35 5.31
N GLY A 453 -3.30 -32.52 5.38
CA GLY A 453 -2.38 -32.90 6.47
C GLY A 453 -0.90 -32.76 6.09
N ARG A 454 -0.58 -32.06 4.99
CA ARG A 454 0.78 -31.93 4.45
C ARG A 454 1.21 -30.47 4.36
N ALA A 455 2.50 -30.23 4.54
CA ALA A 455 3.13 -28.96 4.21
C ALA A 455 3.13 -28.72 2.69
N GLY A 456 3.13 -27.45 2.30
CA GLY A 456 3.12 -27.00 0.91
C GLY A 456 2.42 -25.65 0.82
N HIS A 457 1.39 -25.54 -0.01
CA HIS A 457 0.60 -24.33 -0.14
C HIS A 457 -0.87 -24.59 -0.51
N GLY A 458 -1.72 -23.60 -0.25
CA GLY A 458 -3.09 -23.54 -0.72
C GLY A 458 -3.26 -22.42 -1.74
N GLU A 459 -4.32 -22.53 -2.54
CA GLU A 459 -4.72 -21.51 -3.50
C GLU A 459 -6.23 -21.29 -3.38
N LEU A 460 -6.63 -20.05 -3.05
CA LEU A 460 -8.02 -19.65 -3.11
C LEU A 460 -8.36 -19.26 -4.55
N VAL A 461 -9.42 -19.85 -5.09
CA VAL A 461 -9.86 -19.69 -6.48
C VAL A 461 -11.36 -19.44 -6.56
N TYR A 462 -11.82 -18.81 -7.64
CA TYR A 462 -13.24 -18.72 -7.92
C TYR A 462 -13.83 -20.09 -8.29
N ASP A 463 -15.04 -20.39 -7.81
CA ASP A 463 -15.77 -21.61 -8.16
C ASP A 463 -17.27 -21.31 -8.34
N PHE A 464 -17.67 -21.08 -9.60
CA PHE A 464 -19.01 -20.61 -9.97
C PHE A 464 -20.08 -21.70 -10.07
N ARG A 465 -19.85 -22.91 -9.52
CA ARG A 465 -20.83 -24.02 -9.62
C ARG A 465 -22.22 -23.69 -9.04
N GLU A 466 -22.28 -22.74 -8.11
CA GLU A 466 -23.51 -22.20 -7.50
C GLU A 466 -23.80 -20.74 -7.93
N GLY A 467 -23.22 -20.30 -9.05
CA GLY A 467 -23.31 -18.90 -9.51
C GLY A 467 -22.43 -17.96 -8.68
N GLY A 468 -22.83 -16.69 -8.60
CA GLY A 468 -22.11 -15.65 -7.86
C GLY A 468 -21.42 -14.62 -8.74
N GLN A 469 -20.63 -13.75 -8.09
CA GLN A 469 -19.94 -12.63 -8.73
C GLN A 469 -18.42 -12.79 -8.66
N ALA A 470 -17.72 -12.15 -9.58
CA ALA A 470 -16.27 -11.99 -9.54
C ALA A 470 -15.88 -10.64 -10.13
N ASP A 471 -14.75 -10.11 -9.70
CA ASP A 471 -14.17 -8.83 -10.10
C ASP A 471 -12.66 -8.93 -10.40
N GLY A 472 -12.06 -10.10 -10.20
CA GLY A 472 -10.62 -10.35 -10.38
C GLY A 472 -9.77 -9.85 -9.21
N TRP A 473 -10.39 -9.45 -8.09
CA TRP A 473 -9.75 -8.90 -6.90
C TRP A 473 -10.02 -9.77 -5.67
N LEU A 474 -9.95 -11.09 -5.85
CA LEU A 474 -10.08 -12.09 -4.78
C LEU A 474 -9.00 -11.89 -3.71
N HIS A 475 -9.40 -11.73 -2.44
CA HIS A 475 -8.48 -11.57 -1.31
C HIS A 475 -8.84 -12.51 -0.17
N ALA A 476 -7.94 -12.65 0.79
CA ALA A 476 -8.21 -13.27 2.08
C ALA A 476 -7.34 -12.67 3.18
N LEU A 477 -7.84 -12.72 4.41
CA LEU A 477 -7.00 -12.69 5.61
C LEU A 477 -6.52 -14.12 5.88
N ILE A 478 -5.21 -14.29 6.06
CA ILE A 478 -4.61 -15.57 6.41
C ILE A 478 -3.88 -15.41 7.74
N ARG A 479 -4.14 -16.35 8.65
CA ARG A 479 -3.56 -16.39 9.99
C ARG A 479 -2.74 -17.66 10.15
N TYR A 480 -1.51 -17.51 10.64
CA TYR A 480 -0.62 -18.61 11.00
C TYR A 480 -0.41 -18.58 12.52
N GLU A 481 -0.73 -19.67 13.19
CA GLU A 481 -0.59 -19.83 14.64
C GLU A 481 0.41 -20.97 14.91
N ASP A 482 1.51 -20.69 15.63
CA ASP A 482 2.40 -21.75 16.11
C ASP A 482 1.72 -22.44 17.30
N LEU A 483 1.39 -23.72 17.14
CA LEU A 483 0.66 -24.51 18.14
C LEU A 483 1.48 -24.76 19.41
N LEU A 484 2.81 -24.59 19.36
CA LEU A 484 3.68 -24.76 20.52
C LEU A 484 3.74 -23.51 21.40
N THR A 485 3.77 -22.32 20.78
CA THR A 485 3.96 -21.05 21.50
C THR A 485 2.69 -20.22 21.62
N GLY A 486 1.69 -20.49 20.77
CA GLY A 486 0.49 -19.65 20.61
C GLY A 486 0.75 -18.33 19.89
N HIS A 487 1.97 -18.09 19.38
CA HIS A 487 2.29 -16.88 18.63
C HIS A 487 1.59 -16.88 17.27
N VAL A 488 1.14 -15.72 16.83
CA VAL A 488 0.33 -15.56 15.63
C VAL A 488 0.96 -14.54 14.68
N ALA A 489 1.02 -14.87 13.40
CA ALA A 489 1.28 -13.95 12.30
C ALA A 489 0.06 -13.85 11.38
N GLU A 490 -0.17 -12.67 10.81
CA GLU A 490 -1.27 -12.42 9.88
C GLU A 490 -0.79 -11.71 8.63
N THR A 491 -1.42 -12.05 7.51
CA THR A 491 -1.15 -11.49 6.19
C THR A 491 -2.44 -11.37 5.40
N SER A 492 -2.49 -10.43 4.46
CA SER A 492 -3.60 -10.33 3.52
C SER A 492 -3.13 -9.77 2.19
N PHE A 493 -3.55 -10.40 1.09
CA PHE A 493 -3.18 -10.02 -0.27
C PHE A 493 -4.21 -10.48 -1.31
N GLY A 494 -4.04 -10.04 -2.56
CA GLY A 494 -4.93 -10.28 -3.70
C GLY A 494 -4.48 -11.32 -4.71
N ALA A 495 -5.44 -11.89 -5.43
CA ALA A 495 -5.21 -12.84 -6.51
C ALA A 495 -4.71 -12.17 -7.80
N HIS A 496 -4.05 -12.97 -8.64
CA HIS A 496 -3.75 -12.62 -10.03
C HIS A 496 -3.95 -13.85 -10.93
N ILE A 497 -3.86 -13.65 -12.25
CA ILE A 497 -3.66 -14.77 -13.17
C ILE A 497 -2.16 -15.02 -13.30
N PHE A 498 -1.72 -16.24 -13.00
CA PHE A 498 -0.32 -16.63 -12.97
C PHE A 498 0.02 -17.62 -14.08
N ASN A 499 1.18 -17.44 -14.68
CA ASN A 499 1.87 -18.45 -15.48
C ASN A 499 0.99 -19.11 -16.55
N THR A 500 0.38 -18.29 -17.39
CA THR A 500 -0.31 -18.68 -18.61
C THR A 500 0.23 -17.87 -19.79
N VAL A 501 0.10 -18.41 -20.99
CA VAL A 501 0.51 -17.75 -22.24
C VAL A 501 -0.50 -16.70 -22.72
N MET A 502 -1.68 -16.61 -22.10
CA MET A 502 -2.77 -15.72 -22.50
C MET A 502 -2.99 -14.58 -21.51
N THR A 503 -3.33 -13.40 -22.01
CA THR A 503 -3.71 -12.25 -21.17
C THR A 503 -5.22 -12.09 -21.10
N TYR A 504 -5.73 -11.73 -19.92
CA TYR A 504 -7.11 -11.27 -19.74
C TYR A 504 -7.09 -9.85 -19.18
N ARG A 505 -7.50 -8.87 -19.99
CA ARG A 505 -7.43 -7.44 -19.65
C ARG A 505 -6.01 -7.03 -19.23
N ASN A 506 -5.81 -6.66 -17.98
CA ASN A 506 -4.53 -6.25 -17.40
C ASN A 506 -3.77 -7.42 -16.76
N GLU A 507 -4.27 -8.65 -16.83
CA GLU A 507 -3.63 -9.83 -16.24
C GLU A 507 -2.95 -10.71 -17.31
N PRO A 508 -1.79 -11.34 -17.01
CA PRO A 508 -0.99 -11.21 -15.78
C PRO A 508 -0.43 -9.79 -15.57
N GLN A 509 -0.65 -9.22 -14.39
CA GLN A 509 -0.32 -7.83 -14.08
C GLN A 509 1.15 -7.46 -14.35
N SER A 510 1.36 -6.28 -14.94
CA SER A 510 2.66 -5.61 -15.07
C SER A 510 2.61 -4.25 -14.38
N TYR A 511 3.64 -3.91 -13.59
CA TYR A 511 3.73 -2.63 -12.87
C TYR A 511 4.32 -1.49 -13.72
N SER A 512 4.99 -1.80 -14.83
CA SER A 512 5.75 -0.82 -15.63
C SER A 512 5.31 -0.75 -17.10
N GLY A 513 4.29 -1.51 -17.51
CA GLY A 513 3.82 -1.56 -18.89
C GLY A 513 2.57 -2.43 -19.10
N PRO A 514 2.14 -2.66 -20.35
CA PRO A 514 1.04 -3.58 -20.64
C PRO A 514 1.43 -5.03 -20.27
N PRO A 515 0.44 -5.91 -20.00
CA PRO A 515 0.69 -7.33 -19.80
C PRO A 515 1.26 -7.99 -21.08
N PRO A 516 1.96 -9.15 -20.96
CA PRO A 516 2.15 -9.91 -19.72
C PRO A 516 3.35 -9.42 -18.90
N GLY A 517 3.15 -9.26 -17.58
CA GLY A 517 4.25 -9.10 -16.62
C GLY A 517 4.77 -10.48 -16.20
N LEU A 518 5.85 -10.94 -16.82
CA LEU A 518 6.37 -12.31 -16.61
C LEU A 518 7.53 -12.41 -15.63
N THR A 519 8.24 -11.31 -15.36
CA THR A 519 9.40 -11.33 -14.46
C THR A 519 9.04 -10.78 -13.09
N THR A 520 9.08 -11.62 -12.05
CA THR A 520 9.07 -11.16 -10.66
C THR A 520 10.49 -11.17 -10.12
N ARG A 521 10.89 -10.05 -9.50
CA ARG A 521 12.07 -10.00 -8.63
C ARG A 521 11.60 -9.79 -7.20
N LEU A 522 11.93 -10.71 -6.32
CA LEU A 522 11.64 -10.59 -4.90
C LEU A 522 12.92 -10.22 -4.16
N PHE A 523 12.78 -9.43 -3.11
CA PHE A 523 13.88 -9.03 -2.24
C PHE A 523 13.62 -9.58 -0.85
N LEU A 524 14.39 -10.61 -0.48
CA LEU A 524 14.34 -11.22 0.84
C LEU A 524 15.45 -10.61 1.69
N GLN A 525 15.11 -10.05 2.84
CA GLN A 525 16.13 -9.59 3.77
C GLN A 525 16.96 -10.77 4.28
N ALA A 526 18.27 -10.59 4.43
CA ALA A 526 19.18 -11.64 4.85
C ALA A 526 20.28 -11.15 5.80
N GLY A 527 20.22 -9.88 6.22
CA GLY A 527 21.27 -9.25 6.99
C GLY A 527 21.54 -9.91 8.35
N ALA A 528 22.81 -9.93 8.73
CA ALA A 528 23.29 -10.48 10.00
C ALA A 528 22.82 -9.67 11.22
N GLY A 529 22.84 -10.31 12.40
CA GLY A 529 22.51 -9.66 13.67
C GLY A 529 21.01 -9.46 13.93
N GLN A 530 20.15 -10.01 13.06
CA GLN A 530 18.70 -10.00 13.19
C GLN A 530 18.17 -11.44 13.28
N ALA A 531 16.90 -11.60 13.68
CA ALA A 531 16.24 -12.90 13.65
C ALA A 531 16.32 -13.51 12.23
N PRO A 532 16.70 -14.79 12.07
CA PRO A 532 16.83 -15.42 10.76
C PRO A 532 15.60 -15.22 9.87
N SER A 533 15.83 -14.66 8.68
CA SER A 533 14.81 -14.55 7.64
C SER A 533 14.66 -15.87 6.89
N PHE A 534 13.48 -16.10 6.34
CA PHE A 534 13.17 -17.16 5.39
C PHE A 534 12.20 -16.65 4.33
N CYS A 535 12.12 -17.37 3.21
CA CYS A 535 11.13 -17.12 2.18
C CYS A 535 10.42 -18.41 1.79
N HIS A 536 9.08 -18.39 1.77
CA HIS A 536 8.30 -19.46 1.17
C HIS A 536 7.91 -19.04 -0.25
N LEU A 537 8.49 -19.70 -1.24
CA LEU A 537 8.23 -19.45 -2.66
C LEU A 537 7.22 -20.45 -3.19
N ILE A 538 6.26 -19.97 -3.95
CA ILE A 538 5.22 -20.74 -4.60
C ILE A 538 5.33 -20.51 -6.11
N TYR A 539 5.21 -21.58 -6.89
CA TYR A 539 5.03 -21.50 -8.34
C TYR A 539 3.56 -21.74 -8.71
N PRO A 540 2.68 -20.72 -8.58
CA PRO A 540 1.26 -20.86 -8.89
C PRO A 540 1.02 -20.98 -10.40
N VAL A 541 0.07 -21.79 -10.83
CA VAL A 541 -0.18 -22.02 -12.27
C VAL A 541 -1.67 -21.93 -12.58
N SER A 542 -2.08 -20.86 -13.26
CA SER A 542 -3.47 -20.71 -13.74
C SER A 542 -3.74 -21.69 -14.87
N ALA A 543 -2.83 -21.82 -15.85
CA ALA A 543 -2.94 -22.78 -16.96
C ALA A 543 -1.57 -23.40 -17.28
N THR A 544 -1.54 -24.59 -17.87
CA THR A 544 -0.29 -25.30 -18.17
C THR A 544 0.69 -24.45 -18.98
N TRP A 545 1.92 -24.33 -18.50
CA TRP A 545 3.00 -23.61 -19.20
C TRP A 545 4.35 -24.31 -19.06
N HIS A 546 5.17 -23.99 -18.06
CA HIS A 546 6.45 -24.65 -17.79
C HIS A 546 6.33 -25.62 -16.62
N ASP A 547 6.96 -26.80 -16.71
CA ASP A 547 6.88 -27.83 -15.67
C ASP A 547 7.68 -27.48 -14.40
N SER A 548 8.66 -26.59 -14.51
CA SER A 548 9.50 -26.14 -13.39
C SER A 548 10.01 -24.72 -13.59
N SER A 549 10.39 -24.08 -12.48
CA SER A 549 10.99 -22.74 -12.43
C SER A 549 12.51 -22.79 -12.65
N GLU A 550 13.09 -21.71 -13.15
CA GLU A 550 14.55 -21.52 -13.30
C GLU A 550 15.01 -20.38 -12.38
N THR A 551 14.89 -20.61 -11.07
CA THR A 551 14.96 -19.53 -10.09
C THR A 551 16.39 -19.31 -9.61
N VAL A 552 16.88 -18.09 -9.77
CA VAL A 552 18.20 -17.65 -9.31
C VAL A 552 18.07 -16.90 -7.98
N LEU A 553 18.86 -17.31 -7.00
CA LEU A 553 19.03 -16.67 -5.70
C LEU A 553 20.40 -15.99 -5.67
N SER A 554 20.44 -14.67 -5.51
CA SER A 554 21.68 -13.91 -5.47
C SER A 554 21.80 -13.15 -4.14
N LEU A 555 22.73 -13.57 -3.28
CA LEU A 555 23.05 -12.88 -2.04
C LEU A 555 23.87 -11.62 -2.34
N HIS A 556 23.43 -10.49 -1.80
CA HIS A 556 24.11 -9.20 -1.90
C HIS A 556 24.46 -8.69 -0.51
N ASP A 557 25.57 -7.96 -0.42
CA ASP A 557 25.90 -7.17 0.76
C ASP A 557 25.02 -5.90 0.84
N GLU A 558 25.15 -5.18 1.95
CA GLU A 558 24.46 -3.91 2.19
C GLU A 558 24.78 -2.80 1.16
N LYS A 559 25.90 -2.92 0.44
CA LYS A 559 26.34 -1.96 -0.61
C LYS A 559 25.83 -2.33 -2.00
N GLY A 560 25.11 -3.45 -2.15
CA GLY A 560 24.60 -3.95 -3.42
C GLY A 560 25.62 -4.80 -4.19
N ALA A 561 26.74 -5.19 -3.59
CA ALA A 561 27.69 -6.10 -4.23
C ALA A 561 27.24 -7.55 -4.06
N LYS A 562 27.22 -8.31 -5.16
CA LYS A 562 26.88 -9.73 -5.14
C LYS A 562 27.99 -10.54 -4.47
N ILE A 563 27.63 -11.27 -3.41
CA ILE A 563 28.52 -12.17 -2.64
C ILE A 563 28.49 -13.58 -3.22
N ALA A 564 27.29 -14.12 -3.45
CA ALA A 564 27.09 -15.50 -3.85
C ALA A 564 25.82 -15.66 -4.67
N GLU A 565 25.76 -16.77 -5.41
CA GLU A 565 24.61 -17.11 -6.26
C GLU A 565 24.33 -18.60 -6.16
N GLN A 566 23.05 -18.96 -6.13
CA GLN A 566 22.55 -20.34 -6.12
C GLN A 566 21.34 -20.44 -7.04
N GLN A 567 21.01 -21.65 -7.47
CA GLN A 567 19.81 -21.93 -8.26
C GLN A 567 18.91 -22.91 -7.53
N VAL A 568 17.60 -22.70 -7.66
CA VAL A 568 16.56 -23.61 -7.18
C VAL A 568 15.53 -23.82 -8.28
N SER A 569 14.98 -25.02 -8.33
CA SER A 569 13.91 -25.39 -9.27
C SER A 569 12.69 -25.77 -8.46
N ILE A 570 11.56 -25.13 -8.74
CA ILE A 570 10.27 -25.39 -8.10
C ILE A 570 9.35 -26.00 -9.16
N PRO A 571 8.73 -27.18 -8.92
CA PRO A 571 7.81 -27.76 -9.89
C PRO A 571 6.55 -26.91 -10.03
N ALA A 572 5.88 -27.01 -11.18
CA ALA A 572 4.59 -26.37 -11.42
C ALA A 572 3.56 -26.74 -10.35
N ARG A 573 2.97 -25.74 -9.68
CA ARG A 573 2.11 -25.89 -8.50
C ARG A 573 2.83 -26.42 -7.25
N GLY A 574 4.16 -26.40 -7.23
CA GLY A 574 4.96 -26.69 -6.05
C GLY A 574 5.35 -25.44 -5.27
N SER A 575 6.01 -25.67 -4.15
CA SER A 575 6.51 -24.63 -3.26
C SER A 575 7.80 -25.06 -2.55
N VAL A 576 8.56 -24.09 -2.05
CA VAL A 576 9.80 -24.36 -1.30
C VAL A 576 10.04 -23.29 -0.23
N THR A 577 10.45 -23.73 0.96
CA THR A 577 10.90 -22.82 2.02
C THR A 577 12.42 -22.66 2.00
N LEU A 578 12.89 -21.46 1.67
CA LEU A 578 14.29 -21.09 1.58
C LEU A 578 14.76 -20.38 2.85
N TRP A 579 15.89 -20.84 3.38
CA TRP A 579 16.59 -20.21 4.51
C TRP A 579 17.96 -19.72 4.02
N PRO A 580 18.22 -18.40 3.96
CA PRO A 580 19.47 -17.86 3.42
C PRO A 580 20.73 -18.48 4.04
N HIS A 581 20.75 -18.68 5.36
CA HIS A 581 21.88 -19.29 6.06
C HIS A 581 22.09 -20.78 5.72
N ARG A 582 21.04 -21.49 5.28
CA ARG A 582 21.16 -22.88 4.80
C ARG A 582 21.58 -22.95 3.33
N VAL A 583 21.16 -21.96 2.53
CA VAL A 583 21.47 -21.89 1.10
C VAL A 583 22.90 -21.40 0.84
N PHE A 584 23.34 -20.34 1.53
CA PHE A 584 24.63 -19.70 1.29
C PHE A 584 25.69 -19.98 2.37
N GLY A 585 25.28 -20.54 3.51
CA GLY A 585 26.14 -20.75 4.67
C GLY A 585 26.21 -19.53 5.60
N VAL A 586 26.49 -19.79 6.89
CA VAL A 586 26.52 -18.75 7.95
C VAL A 586 27.58 -17.68 7.70
N ASP A 587 28.74 -18.05 7.16
CA ASP A 587 29.84 -17.13 6.89
C ASP A 587 29.49 -16.12 5.79
N ALA A 588 28.80 -16.57 4.74
CA ALA A 588 28.34 -15.69 3.66
C ALA A 588 27.27 -14.71 4.16
N ILE A 589 26.37 -15.16 5.04
CA ILE A 589 25.38 -14.29 5.69
C ILE A 589 26.06 -13.26 6.59
N ALA A 590 27.04 -13.68 7.41
CA ALA A 590 27.81 -12.75 8.23
C ALA A 590 28.55 -11.71 7.38
N HIS A 591 29.11 -12.13 6.24
CA HIS A 591 29.80 -11.23 5.30
C HIS A 591 28.86 -10.22 4.61
N SER A 592 27.58 -10.54 4.47
CA SER A 592 26.59 -9.64 3.86
C SER A 592 26.25 -8.40 4.67
N GLY A 593 26.68 -8.33 5.93
CA GLY A 593 26.42 -7.20 6.82
C GLY A 593 24.97 -7.17 7.31
N THR A 594 24.60 -6.13 8.05
CA THR A 594 23.26 -6.02 8.67
C THR A 594 22.18 -5.61 7.67
N GLY A 595 22.59 -5.06 6.52
CA GLY A 595 21.72 -4.67 5.41
C GLY A 595 21.68 -5.69 4.26
N GLY A 596 22.35 -6.83 4.37
CA GLY A 596 22.40 -7.85 3.33
C GLY A 596 21.02 -8.39 2.93
N TYR A 597 20.89 -8.81 1.67
CA TYR A 597 19.63 -9.33 1.13
C TYR A 597 19.85 -10.36 0.03
N VAL A 598 18.85 -11.22 -0.19
CA VAL A 598 18.80 -12.15 -1.31
C VAL A 598 17.84 -11.60 -2.35
N MET A 599 18.36 -11.35 -3.55
CA MET A 599 17.52 -11.13 -4.72
C MET A 599 17.11 -12.49 -5.28
N ILE A 600 15.80 -12.70 -5.40
CA ILE A 600 15.21 -13.89 -6.01
C ILE A 600 14.65 -13.47 -7.36
N ARG A 601 15.09 -14.12 -8.43
CA ARG A 601 14.65 -13.80 -9.79
C ARG A 601 14.38 -15.08 -10.57
N ASP A 602 13.26 -15.07 -11.26
CA ASP A 602 12.93 -16.07 -12.25
C ASP A 602 12.59 -15.38 -13.59
N GLN A 603 13.02 -15.97 -14.70
CA GLN A 603 12.74 -15.49 -16.05
C GLN A 603 11.85 -16.45 -16.85
N SER A 604 11.67 -17.68 -16.39
CA SER A 604 10.80 -18.68 -17.01
C SER A 604 9.38 -18.60 -16.46
N CYS A 605 9.21 -18.18 -15.20
CA CYS A 605 7.88 -18.02 -14.59
C CYS A 605 7.77 -16.85 -13.60
N ARG A 606 6.52 -16.54 -13.24
CA ARG A 606 6.13 -15.60 -12.18
C ARG A 606 5.96 -16.36 -10.87
N LEU A 607 6.88 -16.16 -9.93
CA LEU A 607 6.77 -16.70 -8.58
C LEU A 607 5.92 -15.81 -7.67
N PHE A 608 5.37 -16.42 -6.63
CA PHE A 608 4.75 -15.74 -5.49
C PHE A 608 5.54 -16.05 -4.22
N GLY A 609 5.87 -15.05 -3.41
CA GLY A 609 6.74 -15.22 -2.25
C GLY A 609 6.15 -14.67 -0.97
N TYR A 610 6.44 -15.34 0.13
CA TYR A 610 6.18 -14.86 1.48
C TYR A 610 7.50 -14.69 2.24
N HIS A 611 7.69 -13.55 2.88
CA HIS A 611 8.83 -13.23 3.73
C HIS A 611 8.45 -13.52 5.17
N GLY A 612 9.25 -14.35 5.82
CA GLY A 612 9.16 -14.53 7.26
C GLY A 612 10.47 -14.29 7.97
N ARG A 613 10.35 -14.06 9.28
CA ARG A 613 11.46 -14.10 10.24
C ARG A 613 11.06 -14.99 11.39
N LEU A 614 12.01 -15.75 11.92
CA LEU A 614 11.79 -16.64 13.06
C LEU A 614 12.88 -16.42 14.09
N ARG A 615 12.48 -16.14 15.32
CA ARG A 615 13.37 -16.14 16.50
C ARG A 615 13.48 -17.54 17.08
N ASP A 616 14.55 -17.78 17.83
CA ASP A 616 14.83 -19.07 18.47
C ASP A 616 13.75 -19.47 19.51
N ASP A 617 13.03 -18.51 20.07
CA ASP A 617 11.92 -18.71 21.00
C ASP A 617 10.57 -18.99 20.31
N GLY A 618 10.56 -19.09 18.98
CA GLY A 618 9.36 -19.41 18.19
C GLY A 618 8.51 -18.20 17.81
N VAL A 619 8.86 -16.99 18.24
CA VAL A 619 8.20 -15.77 17.78
C VAL A 619 8.55 -15.55 16.30
N PHE A 620 7.54 -15.36 15.45
CA PHE A 620 7.73 -15.27 14.02
C PHE A 620 6.84 -14.21 13.35
N SER A 621 7.26 -13.79 12.16
CA SER A 621 6.44 -13.02 11.23
C SER A 621 6.30 -13.78 9.93
N PHE A 622 5.21 -13.56 9.20
CA PHE A 622 5.03 -14.15 7.88
C PHE A 622 4.05 -13.34 7.05
N ASP A 623 4.55 -12.68 6.00
CA ASP A 623 3.74 -11.81 5.13
C ASP A 623 4.13 -12.00 3.66
N HIS A 624 3.20 -11.69 2.76
CA HIS A 624 3.42 -11.69 1.33
C HIS A 624 4.53 -10.70 0.93
N MET A 625 5.21 -10.96 -0.19
CA MET A 625 6.25 -10.09 -0.73
C MET A 625 5.76 -9.39 -1.99
N PHE A 626 6.04 -8.09 -2.11
CA PHE A 626 5.91 -7.42 -3.40
C PHE A 626 7.08 -7.78 -4.31
N GLY A 627 6.75 -8.10 -5.56
CA GLY A 627 7.73 -8.08 -6.65
C GLY A 627 8.18 -6.64 -6.91
N PHE A 628 9.47 -6.42 -7.14
CA PHE A 628 10.07 -5.12 -7.39
C PHE A 628 10.18 -4.80 -8.87
#